data_AF-A0A2V6X3B8-F1
#
_entry.id   AF-A0A2V6X3B8-F1
#
_cell.length_a   1.000
_cell.length_b   1.000
_cell.length_c   1.000
_cell.angle_alpha   90.00
_cell.angle_beta   90.00
_cell.angle_gamma   90.00
#
_symmetry.space_group_name_H-M   'P 1'
#
loop_
_entity.id
_entity.type
_entity.pdbx_description
1 polymer ?
#
loop_
_entity_poly.entity_id
_entity_poly.type
_entity_poly.pdbx_seq_one_letter_code
_entity_poly.pdbx_strand_id
1 'polypeptide(L)'
;MITQRAWRQGGAPAGRSRVAPWRLVCLISLGVLIALALAASATGALPGDPFLLRLFGAKDTGFSTDLARWVNRGGRAEVLVPGMALLFWLSPLARRRWWLWCGVLIGAPLLQNILKLFVGRSRPDGSALGFPSGHVTAATAFAVVVIYVVSRERLGRGQRLALTALAVCLMLAVGWARMIRYAHWPSDVLGGFLLGTCCAAAAAWWECSRSGAGA
;
A
#
# COMPACT_ATOMS: atom_id res chain seq x y z
N MET A 1 -31.92 -28.91 -44.89
CA MET A 1 -30.86 -28.27 -45.71
C MET A 1 -31.12 -26.76 -45.65
N ILE A 2 -30.31 -25.84 -45.14
CA ILE A 2 -28.86 -25.76 -44.92
C ILE A 2 -28.59 -24.62 -43.89
N THR A 3 -27.84 -24.95 -42.84
CA THR A 3 -26.85 -24.17 -42.03
C THR A 3 -26.98 -22.65 -41.85
N GLN A 4 -27.11 -22.19 -40.60
CA GLN A 4 -26.03 -21.61 -39.74
C GLN A 4 -25.17 -20.48 -40.35
N ARG A 5 -25.22 -19.30 -39.70
CA ARG A 5 -24.00 -18.52 -39.42
C ARG A 5 -24.04 -17.98 -37.99
N ALA A 6 -23.31 -18.69 -37.15
CA ALA A 6 -23.02 -18.36 -35.77
C ALA A 6 -22.18 -17.09 -35.68
N TRP A 7 -22.73 -16.04 -35.08
CA TRP A 7 -21.91 -15.02 -34.43
C TRP A 7 -21.55 -15.54 -33.03
N ARG A 8 -20.55 -16.42 -32.98
CA ARG A 8 -19.81 -16.70 -31.75
C ARG A 8 -19.03 -15.44 -31.40
N GLN A 9 -19.70 -14.52 -30.70
CA GLN A 9 -19.05 -13.56 -29.82
C GLN A 9 -18.32 -14.39 -28.76
N GLY A 10 -17.05 -14.71 -29.02
CA GLY A 10 -16.12 -15.25 -28.06
C GLY A 10 -15.84 -14.21 -26.99
N GLY A 11 -16.79 -14.00 -26.08
CA GLY A 11 -16.56 -13.28 -24.84
C GLY A 11 -15.52 -14.06 -24.04
N ALA A 12 -14.27 -13.60 -24.05
CA ALA A 12 -13.28 -14.06 -23.09
C ALA A 12 -13.90 -13.99 -21.69
N PRO A 13 -13.75 -15.02 -20.83
CA PRO A 13 -14.40 -15.05 -19.53
C PRO A 13 -13.97 -13.82 -18.73
N ALA A 14 -14.92 -12.91 -18.49
CA ALA A 14 -14.72 -11.59 -17.90
C ALA A 14 -14.07 -11.61 -16.49
N GLY A 15 -13.90 -12.80 -15.91
CA GLY A 15 -13.22 -13.03 -14.64
C GLY A 15 -11.68 -13.04 -14.71
N ARG A 16 -11.06 -13.50 -15.80
CA ARG A 16 -9.58 -13.68 -15.83
C ARG A 16 -8.80 -12.36 -15.88
N SER A 17 -9.31 -11.34 -16.58
CA SER A 17 -8.63 -10.06 -16.77
C SER A 17 -8.52 -9.21 -15.50
N ARG A 18 -9.42 -9.42 -14.53
CA ARG A 18 -9.47 -8.64 -13.28
C ARG A 18 -8.60 -9.21 -12.16
N VAL A 19 -8.24 -10.49 -12.23
CA VAL A 19 -7.41 -11.21 -11.24
C VAL A 19 -5.91 -11.03 -11.55
N ALA A 20 -5.54 -11.14 -12.83
CA ALA A 20 -4.17 -11.04 -13.31
C ALA A 20 -3.39 -9.79 -12.82
N PRO A 21 -3.96 -8.56 -12.84
CA PRO A 21 -3.21 -7.38 -12.43
C PRO A 21 -2.84 -7.42 -10.94
N TRP A 22 -3.77 -7.80 -10.06
CA TRP A 22 -3.52 -7.81 -8.60
C TRP A 22 -2.56 -8.94 -8.19
N ARG A 23 -2.62 -10.09 -8.87
CA ARG A 23 -1.62 -11.15 -8.72
C ARG A 23 -0.23 -10.64 -9.05
N LEU A 24 -0.06 -9.98 -10.19
CA LEU A 24 1.24 -9.46 -10.63
C LEU A 24 1.77 -8.40 -9.67
N VAL A 25 0.93 -7.43 -9.27
CA VAL A 25 1.29 -6.41 -8.27
C VAL A 25 1.74 -7.05 -6.95
N CYS A 26 1.00 -8.06 -6.46
CA CYS A 26 1.38 -8.79 -5.26
C CYS A 26 2.74 -9.48 -5.39
N LEU A 27 2.97 -10.22 -6.49
CA LEU A 27 4.22 -10.97 -6.68
C LEU A 27 5.43 -10.05 -6.90
N ILE A 28 5.27 -8.97 -7.67
CA ILE A 28 6.33 -7.99 -7.89
C ILE A 28 6.66 -7.28 -6.57
N SER A 29 5.65 -6.78 -5.85
CA SER A 29 5.88 -6.10 -4.57
C SER A 29 6.54 -7.01 -3.55
N LEU A 30 6.14 -8.29 -3.48
CA LEU A 30 6.78 -9.29 -2.63
C LEU A 30 8.23 -9.56 -3.02
N GLY A 31 8.51 -9.79 -4.31
CA GLY A 31 9.87 -10.06 -4.80
C GLY A 31 10.82 -8.90 -4.53
N VAL A 32 10.38 -7.66 -4.81
CA VAL A 32 11.17 -6.45 -4.53
C VAL A 32 11.33 -6.23 -3.03
N LEU A 33 10.30 -6.50 -2.22
CA LEU A 33 10.39 -6.40 -0.76
C LEU A 33 11.43 -7.38 -0.20
N ILE A 34 11.44 -8.63 -0.65
CA ILE A 34 12.40 -9.64 -0.20
C ILE A 34 13.82 -9.22 -0.57
N ALA A 35 14.04 -8.79 -1.82
CA ALA A 35 15.35 -8.30 -2.26
C ALA A 35 15.82 -7.11 -1.42
N LEU A 36 14.92 -6.15 -1.14
CA LEU A 36 15.24 -4.98 -0.33
C LEU A 36 15.50 -5.33 1.13
N ALA A 37 14.73 -6.27 1.71
CA ALA A 37 14.91 -6.74 3.08
C ALA A 37 16.25 -7.44 3.26
N LEU A 38 16.63 -8.32 2.32
CA LEU A 38 17.92 -9.01 2.33
C LEU A 38 19.10 -8.03 2.18
N ALA A 39 18.98 -7.06 1.27
CA ALA A 39 19.99 -6.03 1.10
C ALA A 39 20.14 -5.16 2.37
N ALA A 40 19.02 -4.77 2.98
CA ALA A 40 19.00 -4.00 4.22
C ALA A 40 19.57 -4.77 5.41
N SER A 41 19.30 -6.07 5.53
CA SER A 41 19.87 -6.92 6.59
C SER A 41 21.36 -7.15 6.42
N ALA A 42 21.85 -7.23 5.18
CA ALA A 42 23.26 -7.47 4.89
C ALA A 42 24.14 -6.23 5.05
N THR A 43 23.63 -5.05 4.69
CA THR A 43 24.44 -3.82 4.59
C THR A 43 24.16 -2.79 5.68
N GLY A 44 23.04 -2.91 6.41
CA GLY A 44 22.60 -1.93 7.39
C GLY A 44 22.09 -0.65 6.74
N ALA A 45 22.96 0.17 6.15
CA ALA A 45 22.57 1.35 5.37
C ALA A 45 22.86 1.12 3.87
N LEU A 46 21.84 1.20 3.02
CA LEU A 46 22.06 1.03 1.59
C LEU A 46 22.79 2.27 1.05
N PRO A 47 23.67 2.13 0.04
CA PRO A 47 24.50 3.23 -0.47
C PRO A 47 23.71 4.48 -0.88
N GLY A 48 22.48 4.31 -1.37
CA GLY A 48 21.61 5.41 -1.79
C GLY A 48 20.88 6.12 -0.64
N ASP A 49 20.81 5.52 0.56
CA ASP A 49 20.02 6.08 1.66
C ASP A 49 20.59 7.39 2.20
N PRO A 50 21.91 7.53 2.48
CA PRO A 50 22.46 8.79 2.96
C PRO A 50 22.35 9.92 1.93
N PHE A 51 22.50 9.59 0.64
CA PHE A 51 22.36 10.55 -0.46
C PHE A 51 20.95 11.12 -0.52
N LEU A 52 19.94 10.25 -0.55
CA LEU A 52 18.53 10.64 -0.59
C LEU A 52 18.12 11.40 0.68
N LEU A 53 18.59 10.96 1.85
CA LEU A 53 18.31 11.63 3.13
C LEU A 53 18.88 13.05 3.16
N ARG A 54 20.09 13.28 2.63
CA ARG A 54 20.70 14.61 2.52
C ARG A 54 19.93 15.52 1.56
N LEU A 55 19.43 14.99 0.45
CA LEU A 55 18.62 15.75 -0.50
C LEU A 55 17.32 16.28 0.14
N PHE A 56 16.69 15.47 0.99
CA PHE A 56 15.51 15.88 1.76
C PHE A 56 15.86 16.76 2.97
N GLY A 57 17.03 16.55 3.56
CA GLY A 57 17.52 17.25 4.73
C GLY A 57 18.01 18.68 4.50
N ALA A 58 18.57 18.96 3.32
CA ALA A 58 19.15 20.27 2.99
C ALA A 58 18.13 21.41 2.87
N LYS A 59 16.82 21.12 2.97
CA LYS A 59 15.72 22.09 2.83
C LYS A 59 14.82 22.18 4.06
N ASP A 60 15.23 21.64 5.21
CA ASP A 60 14.36 21.56 6.38
C ASP A 60 14.20 22.95 7.03
N THR A 61 12.99 23.49 6.93
CA THR A 61 12.56 24.73 7.59
C THR A 61 11.62 24.38 8.74
N GLY A 62 11.49 25.24 9.76
CA GLY A 62 10.60 24.97 10.91
C GLY A 62 9.17 24.58 10.51
N PHE A 63 8.65 25.15 9.42
CA PHE A 63 7.33 24.79 8.86
C PHE A 63 7.25 23.35 8.34
N SER A 64 8.29 22.88 7.64
CA SER A 64 8.36 21.52 7.10
C SER A 64 8.26 20.45 8.20
N THR A 65 8.89 20.71 9.36
CA THR A 65 8.86 19.77 10.48
C THR A 65 7.50 19.73 11.19
N ASP A 66 6.84 20.87 11.39
CA ASP A 66 5.48 20.94 11.96
C ASP A 66 4.45 20.25 11.04
N LEU A 67 4.51 20.56 9.74
CA LEU A 67 3.68 19.90 8.72
C LEU A 67 3.93 18.39 8.71
N ALA A 68 5.19 17.95 8.79
CA ALA A 68 5.54 16.53 8.87
C ALA A 68 4.97 15.85 10.13
N ARG A 69 4.91 16.53 11.29
CA ARG A 69 4.27 15.93 12.49
C ARG A 69 2.78 15.71 12.25
N TRP A 70 2.12 16.67 11.62
CA TRP A 70 0.69 16.58 11.33
C TRP A 70 0.39 15.49 10.30
N VAL A 71 1.11 15.49 9.17
CA VAL A 71 0.98 14.50 8.09
C VAL A 71 1.28 13.08 8.59
N ASN A 72 2.23 12.91 9.51
CA ASN A 72 2.54 11.60 10.09
C ASN A 72 1.35 10.96 10.83
N ARG A 73 0.33 11.72 11.24
CA ARG A 73 -0.92 11.14 11.79
C ARG A 73 -1.67 10.33 10.74
N GLY A 74 -1.50 10.61 9.45
CA GLY A 74 -2.12 9.86 8.36
C GLY A 74 -1.74 8.37 8.30
N GLY A 75 -0.61 7.98 8.91
CA GLY A 75 -0.21 6.58 9.06
C GLY A 75 -0.60 5.94 10.41
N ARG A 76 -1.41 6.62 11.24
CA ARG A 76 -1.83 6.13 12.56
C ARG A 76 -3.26 5.60 12.52
N ALA A 77 -3.56 4.70 13.45
CA ALA A 77 -4.90 4.17 13.65
C ALA A 77 -5.96 5.28 13.85
N GLU A 78 -5.58 6.40 14.49
CA GLU A 78 -6.43 7.59 14.70
C GLU A 78 -7.05 8.13 13.39
N VAL A 79 -6.35 8.02 12.25
CA VAL A 79 -6.86 8.48 10.95
C VAL A 79 -7.35 7.30 10.12
N LEU A 80 -6.63 6.18 10.13
CA LEU A 80 -6.92 5.04 9.28
C LEU A 80 -8.19 4.29 9.71
N VAL A 81 -8.48 4.19 11.01
CA VAL A 81 -9.69 3.52 11.50
C VAL A 81 -10.96 4.31 11.15
N PRO A 82 -11.06 5.63 11.43
CA PRO A 82 -12.18 6.43 10.92
C PRO A 82 -12.26 6.44 9.40
N GLY A 83 -11.13 6.48 8.69
CA GLY A 83 -11.08 6.40 7.23
C GLY A 83 -11.65 5.08 6.70
N MET A 84 -11.35 3.95 7.34
CA MET A 84 -11.91 2.64 7.00
C MET A 84 -13.40 2.57 7.34
N ALA A 85 -13.83 3.11 8.49
CA ALA A 85 -15.24 3.19 8.85
C ALA A 85 -16.03 4.04 7.84
N LEU A 86 -15.47 5.17 7.40
CA LEU A 86 -16.04 6.01 6.36
C LEU A 86 -16.13 5.27 5.02
N LEU A 87 -15.07 4.55 4.63
CA LEU A 87 -15.09 3.72 3.43
C LEU A 87 -16.21 2.66 3.50
N PHE A 88 -16.38 2.00 4.64
CA PHE A 88 -17.47 1.05 4.85
C PHE A 88 -18.83 1.72 4.86
N TRP A 89 -18.97 2.94 5.37
CA TRP A 89 -20.23 3.67 5.32
C TRP A 89 -20.62 4.03 3.87
N LEU A 90 -19.66 4.50 3.08
CA LEU A 90 -19.88 4.97 1.71
C LEU A 90 -19.96 3.86 0.66
N SER A 91 -19.23 2.74 0.84
CA SER A 91 -19.10 1.68 -0.17
C SER A 91 -19.79 0.39 0.26
N PRO A 92 -20.91 0.01 -0.37
CA PRO A 92 -21.52 -1.31 -0.18
C PRO A 92 -20.58 -2.46 -0.59
N LEU A 93 -19.71 -2.24 -1.58
CA LEU A 93 -18.74 -3.24 -2.01
C LEU A 93 -17.70 -3.52 -0.91
N ALA A 94 -17.20 -2.46 -0.26
CA ALA A 94 -16.28 -2.61 0.86
C ALA A 94 -16.93 -3.38 2.03
N ARG A 95 -18.22 -3.13 2.32
CA ARG A 95 -18.96 -3.84 3.38
C ARG A 95 -19.11 -5.34 3.13
N ARG A 96 -19.27 -5.78 1.88
CA ARG A 96 -19.46 -7.21 1.55
C ARG A 96 -18.31 -8.10 2.06
N ARG A 97 -17.10 -7.55 2.12
CA ARG A 97 -15.89 -8.26 2.59
C ARG A 97 -15.14 -7.44 3.64
N TRP A 98 -15.88 -6.79 4.55
CA TRP A 98 -15.33 -5.93 5.60
C TRP A 98 -14.19 -6.61 6.38
N TRP A 99 -14.36 -7.89 6.71
CA TRP A 99 -13.39 -8.68 7.47
C TRP A 99 -12.05 -8.83 6.75
N LEU A 100 -12.05 -8.89 5.41
CA LEU A 100 -10.84 -8.99 4.59
C LEU A 100 -10.04 -7.68 4.69
N TRP A 101 -10.72 -6.54 4.59
CA TRP A 101 -10.09 -5.23 4.64
C TRP A 101 -9.62 -4.86 6.05
N CYS A 102 -10.38 -5.24 7.08
CA CYS A 102 -9.91 -5.18 8.47
C CYS A 102 -8.66 -6.07 8.67
N GLY A 103 -8.69 -7.28 8.10
CA GLY A 103 -7.54 -8.19 8.11
C GLY A 103 -6.29 -7.60 7.47
N VAL A 104 -6.42 -6.85 6.37
CA VAL A 104 -5.29 -6.11 5.77
C VAL A 104 -4.79 -5.00 6.70
N LEU A 105 -5.70 -4.20 7.26
CA LEU A 105 -5.35 -3.05 8.09
C LEU A 105 -4.65 -3.44 9.40
N ILE A 106 -4.97 -4.63 9.94
CA ILE A 106 -4.34 -5.20 11.13
C ILE A 106 -3.11 -6.04 10.76
N GLY A 107 -3.23 -6.88 9.74
CA GLY A 107 -2.22 -7.85 9.33
C GLY A 107 -0.96 -7.21 8.76
N ALA A 108 -1.07 -6.13 8.00
CA ALA A 108 0.11 -5.46 7.44
C ALA A 108 1.03 -4.86 8.54
N PRO A 109 0.52 -4.14 9.56
CA PRO A 109 1.31 -3.74 10.73
C PRO A 109 1.93 -4.92 11.51
N LEU A 110 1.19 -6.02 11.69
CA LEU A 110 1.73 -7.21 12.38
C LEU A 110 2.89 -7.83 11.59
N LEU A 111 2.72 -8.01 10.28
CA LEU A 111 3.76 -8.54 9.40
C LEU A 111 4.97 -7.59 9.34
N GLN A 112 4.73 -6.28 9.38
CA GLN A 112 5.81 -5.29 9.51
C GLN A 112 6.61 -5.50 10.79
N ASN A 113 5.96 -5.75 11.92
CA ASN A 113 6.65 -5.97 13.20
C ASN A 113 7.50 -7.23 13.17
N ILE A 114 7.00 -8.30 12.57
CA ILE A 114 7.76 -9.52 12.35
C ILE A 114 8.99 -9.25 11.47
N LEU A 115 8.80 -8.56 10.33
CA LEU A 115 9.91 -8.20 9.43
C LEU A 115 10.97 -7.30 10.10
N LYS A 116 10.56 -6.40 11.00
CA LYS A 116 11.52 -5.58 11.77
C LYS A 116 12.48 -6.44 12.58
N LEU A 117 11.96 -7.48 13.25
CA LEU A 117 12.77 -8.37 14.07
C LEU A 117 13.74 -9.20 13.22
N PHE A 118 13.31 -9.64 12.04
CA PHE A 118 14.17 -10.41 11.13
C PHE A 118 15.26 -9.57 10.46
N VAL A 119 14.93 -8.34 10.04
CA VAL A 119 15.90 -7.49 9.33
C VAL A 119 16.88 -6.83 10.30
N GLY A 120 16.45 -6.52 11.52
CA GLY A 120 17.35 -6.04 12.59
C GLY A 120 18.01 -4.68 12.31
N ARG A 121 17.54 -3.95 11.30
CA ARG A 121 18.17 -2.69 10.86
C ARG A 121 17.83 -1.53 11.78
N SER A 122 18.84 -0.80 12.24
CA SER A 122 18.70 0.43 13.02
C SER A 122 18.29 1.65 12.17
N ARG A 123 17.51 2.55 12.78
CA ARG A 123 17.18 3.87 12.24
C ARG A 123 18.41 4.78 12.10
N PRO A 124 18.31 5.91 11.36
CA PRO A 124 19.40 6.88 11.23
C PRO A 124 19.95 7.40 12.58
N ASP A 125 19.08 7.52 13.57
CA ASP A 125 19.40 7.99 14.93
C ASP A 125 19.79 6.84 15.90
N GLY A 126 19.77 5.58 15.44
CA GLY A 126 20.06 4.40 16.26
C GLY A 126 19.00 4.06 17.32
N SER A 127 17.90 4.81 17.41
CA SER A 127 16.95 4.72 18.54
C SER A 127 16.12 3.43 18.57
N ALA A 128 15.87 2.83 17.41
CA ALA A 128 15.01 1.67 17.25
C ALA A 128 15.21 0.98 15.90
N LEU A 129 14.51 -0.14 15.70
CA LEU A 129 14.44 -0.81 14.41
C LEU A 129 13.67 0.03 13.36
N GLY A 130 14.28 0.18 12.19
CA GLY A 130 13.84 1.04 11.10
C GLY A 130 13.05 0.32 10.02
N PHE A 131 13.52 -0.83 9.54
CA PHE A 131 12.97 -1.48 8.35
C PHE A 131 11.91 -2.56 8.64
N PRO A 132 10.75 -2.57 7.96
CA PRO A 132 10.19 -1.48 7.15
C PRO A 132 9.40 -0.47 8.01
N SER A 133 9.11 0.71 7.45
CA SER A 133 8.42 1.79 8.18
C SER A 133 6.93 1.48 8.42
N GLY A 134 6.51 1.44 9.69
CA GLY A 134 5.15 1.07 10.09
C GLY A 134 4.05 2.06 9.65
N HIS A 135 4.26 3.37 9.86
CA HIS A 135 3.31 4.40 9.41
C HIS A 135 3.09 4.34 7.90
N VAL A 136 4.16 4.11 7.15
CA VAL A 136 4.10 3.99 5.68
C VAL A 136 3.38 2.71 5.28
N THR A 137 3.71 1.57 5.91
CA THR A 137 3.00 0.29 5.67
C THR A 137 1.50 0.44 5.87
N ALA A 138 1.07 1.00 7.01
CA ALA A 138 -0.34 1.14 7.35
C ALA A 138 -1.07 2.10 6.38
N ALA A 139 -0.47 3.28 6.11
CA ALA A 139 -1.04 4.24 5.17
C ALA A 139 -1.17 3.67 3.75
N THR A 140 -0.15 2.94 3.30
CA THR A 140 -0.13 2.32 1.96
C THR A 140 -1.16 1.20 1.86
N ALA A 141 -1.22 0.31 2.87
CA ALA A 141 -2.21 -0.76 2.89
C ALA A 141 -3.64 -0.20 2.79
N PHE A 142 -3.94 0.84 3.58
CA PHE A 142 -5.22 1.56 3.49
C PHE A 142 -5.44 2.21 2.12
N ALA A 143 -4.45 2.95 1.59
CA ALA A 143 -4.56 3.63 0.30
C ALA A 143 -4.84 2.65 -0.84
N VAL A 144 -4.13 1.50 -0.88
CA VAL A 144 -4.33 0.48 -1.92
C VAL A 144 -5.70 -0.20 -1.78
N VAL A 145 -6.20 -0.41 -0.56
CA VAL A 145 -7.59 -0.87 -0.34
C VAL A 145 -8.60 0.14 -0.89
N VAL A 146 -8.42 1.43 -0.62
CA VAL A 146 -9.30 2.49 -1.17
C VAL A 146 -9.25 2.48 -2.70
N ILE A 147 -8.06 2.44 -3.30
CA ILE A 147 -7.88 2.39 -4.76
C ILE A 147 -8.58 1.16 -5.36
N TYR A 148 -8.43 0.00 -4.71
CA TYR A 148 -9.10 -1.22 -5.11
C TYR A 148 -10.62 -1.05 -5.12
N VAL A 149 -11.21 -0.61 -4.01
CA VAL A 149 -12.66 -0.43 -3.86
C VAL A 149 -13.18 0.60 -4.87
N VAL A 150 -12.54 1.76 -4.97
CA VAL A 150 -12.90 2.85 -5.89
C VAL A 150 -12.85 2.41 -7.36
N SER A 151 -11.93 1.49 -7.72
CA SER A 151 -11.86 0.93 -9.07
C SER A 151 -13.08 0.05 -9.43
N ARG A 152 -13.76 -0.49 -8.42
CA ARG A 152 -14.92 -1.39 -8.55
C ARG A 152 -16.26 -0.67 -8.42
N GLU A 153 -16.25 0.49 -7.78
CA GLU A 153 -17.45 1.31 -7.61
C GLU A 153 -17.91 1.97 -8.91
N ARG A 154 -19.22 2.18 -9.00
CA ARG A 154 -19.88 2.89 -10.12
C ARG A 154 -19.72 4.41 -9.97
N LEU A 155 -18.48 4.88 -10.05
CA LEU A 155 -18.12 6.29 -9.93
C LEU A 155 -17.87 6.93 -11.31
N GLY A 156 -18.12 8.23 -11.40
CA GLY A 156 -17.68 9.03 -12.55
C GLY A 156 -16.15 9.04 -12.68
N ARG A 157 -15.63 9.24 -13.90
CA ARG A 157 -14.17 9.24 -14.16
C ARG A 157 -13.42 10.24 -13.28
N GLY A 158 -13.96 11.45 -13.11
CA GLY A 158 -13.37 12.50 -12.27
C GLY A 158 -13.33 12.12 -10.79
N GLN A 159 -14.43 11.59 -10.24
CA GLN A 159 -14.49 11.13 -8.84
C GLN A 159 -13.49 10.01 -8.58
N ARG A 160 -13.42 9.02 -9.50
CA ARG A 160 -12.45 7.93 -9.41
C ARG A 160 -11.03 8.46 -9.38
N LEU A 161 -10.68 9.36 -10.30
CA LEU A 161 -9.35 9.95 -10.37
C LEU A 161 -9.02 10.74 -9.10
N ALA A 162 -9.94 11.57 -8.61
CA ALA A 162 -9.75 12.37 -7.40
C ALA A 162 -9.51 11.50 -6.16
N LEU A 163 -10.31 10.44 -5.96
CA LEU A 163 -10.16 9.54 -4.81
C LEU A 163 -8.87 8.71 -4.90
N THR A 164 -8.50 8.23 -6.09
CA THR A 164 -7.22 7.54 -6.31
C THR A 164 -6.04 8.49 -6.05
N ALA A 165 -6.10 9.72 -6.57
CA ALA A 165 -5.07 10.72 -6.33
C ALA A 165 -4.94 11.04 -4.83
N LEU A 166 -6.06 11.23 -4.12
CA LEU A 166 -6.04 11.48 -2.69
C LEU A 166 -5.39 10.33 -1.89
N ALA A 167 -5.72 9.08 -2.23
CA ALA A 167 -5.11 7.90 -1.59
C ALA A 167 -3.60 7.81 -1.86
N VAL A 168 -3.16 8.07 -3.09
CA VAL A 168 -1.73 8.10 -3.45
C VAL A 168 -1.01 9.24 -2.72
N CYS A 169 -1.60 10.44 -2.71
CA CYS A 169 -1.05 11.59 -1.99
C CYS A 169 -0.90 11.30 -0.50
N LEU A 170 -1.88 10.65 0.14
CA LEU A 170 -1.81 10.29 1.56
C LEU A 170 -0.58 9.42 1.84
N MET A 171 -0.41 8.29 1.13
CA MET A 171 0.71 7.38 1.40
C MET A 171 2.08 8.05 1.11
N LEU A 172 2.18 8.82 0.02
CA LEU A 172 3.41 9.53 -0.34
C LEU A 172 3.75 10.63 0.68
N ALA A 173 2.75 11.39 1.14
CA ALA A 173 2.92 12.42 2.16
C ALA A 173 3.38 11.81 3.50
N VAL A 174 2.81 10.67 3.91
CA VAL A 174 3.28 9.94 5.09
C VAL A 174 4.73 9.50 4.93
N GLY A 175 5.10 8.92 3.77
CA GLY A 175 6.49 8.54 3.48
C GLY A 175 7.46 9.72 3.56
N TRP A 176 7.11 10.83 2.92
CA TRP A 176 7.84 12.09 2.99
C TRP A 176 8.05 12.56 4.44
N ALA A 177 6.99 12.57 5.24
CA ALA A 177 7.05 12.98 6.64
C ALA A 177 7.98 12.10 7.49
N ARG A 178 8.12 10.81 7.15
CA ARG A 178 9.08 9.91 7.83
C ARG A 178 10.54 10.21 7.47
N MET A 179 10.79 10.63 6.22
CA MET A 179 12.14 10.96 5.73
C MET A 179 12.63 12.31 6.26
N ILE A 180 11.81 13.37 6.17
CA ILE A 180 12.17 14.71 6.69
C ILE A 180 12.54 14.64 8.18
N ARG A 181 11.80 13.85 8.95
CA ARG A 181 12.03 13.73 10.39
C ARG A 181 13.23 12.87 10.76
N TYR A 182 14.02 12.43 9.78
CA TYR A 182 15.14 11.50 9.95
C TYR A 182 14.78 10.23 10.73
N ALA A 183 13.49 9.87 10.75
CA ALA A 183 12.99 8.78 11.57
C ALA A 183 13.17 7.42 10.89
N HIS A 184 13.41 7.42 9.58
CA HIS A 184 13.60 6.24 8.75
C HIS A 184 14.53 6.54 7.59
N TRP A 185 15.26 5.52 7.15
CA TRP A 185 15.95 5.57 5.88
C TRP A 185 14.95 5.55 4.71
N PRO A 186 15.27 6.16 3.55
CA PRO A 186 14.42 6.13 2.36
C PRO A 186 14.02 4.71 1.94
N SER A 187 14.93 3.75 2.06
CA SER A 187 14.60 2.33 1.82
C SER A 187 13.68 1.69 2.86
N ASP A 188 13.67 2.15 4.12
CA ASP A 188 12.65 1.70 5.09
C ASP A 188 11.24 2.16 4.68
N VAL A 189 11.16 3.37 4.11
CA VAL A 189 9.93 3.95 3.56
C VAL A 189 9.50 3.18 2.32
N LEU A 190 10.43 2.86 1.42
CA LEU A 190 10.16 2.01 0.26
C LEU A 190 9.68 0.62 0.67
N GLY A 191 10.33 0.00 1.67
CA GLY A 191 9.89 -1.27 2.24
C GLY A 191 8.46 -1.19 2.81
N GLY A 192 8.08 -0.06 3.41
CA GLY A 192 6.72 0.19 3.86
C GLY A 192 5.70 0.25 2.71
N PHE A 193 6.03 0.97 1.62
CA PHE A 193 5.19 1.00 0.42
C PHE A 193 5.02 -0.41 -0.19
N LEU A 194 6.10 -1.18 -0.28
CA LEU A 194 6.06 -2.52 -0.85
C LEU A 194 5.24 -3.48 0.00
N LEU A 195 5.43 -3.47 1.32
CA LEU A 195 4.71 -4.35 2.24
C LEU A 195 3.21 -4.04 2.28
N GLY A 196 2.84 -2.75 2.43
CA GLY A 196 1.44 -2.35 2.44
C GLY A 196 0.73 -2.68 1.12
N THR A 197 1.41 -2.46 -0.01
CA THR A 197 0.90 -2.83 -1.33
C THR A 197 0.75 -4.34 -1.47
N CYS A 198 1.74 -5.13 -1.03
CA CYS A 198 1.70 -6.59 -1.10
C CYS A 198 0.50 -7.15 -0.34
N CYS A 199 0.28 -6.73 0.92
CA CYS A 199 -0.83 -7.21 1.73
C CYS A 199 -2.19 -6.87 1.10
N ALA A 200 -2.38 -5.62 0.66
CA ALA A 200 -3.63 -5.19 0.04
C ALA A 200 -3.85 -5.86 -1.34
N ALA A 201 -2.80 -6.02 -2.14
CA ALA A 201 -2.86 -6.70 -3.43
C ALA A 201 -3.14 -8.20 -3.29
N ALA A 202 -2.62 -8.86 -2.25
CA ALA A 202 -2.94 -10.26 -1.94
C ALA A 202 -4.44 -10.41 -1.60
N ALA A 203 -4.98 -9.53 -0.76
CA ALA A 203 -6.40 -9.50 -0.45
C ALA A 203 -7.25 -9.22 -1.70
N ALA A 204 -6.88 -8.23 -2.51
CA ALA A 204 -7.53 -7.93 -3.78
C ALA A 204 -7.50 -9.11 -4.76
N TRP A 205 -6.35 -9.80 -4.89
CA TRP A 205 -6.22 -10.99 -5.72
C TRP A 205 -7.18 -12.09 -5.25
N TRP A 206 -7.20 -12.39 -3.96
CA TRP A 206 -8.11 -13.37 -3.36
C TRP A 206 -9.59 -12.99 -3.57
N GLU A 207 -9.92 -11.70 -3.41
CA GLU A 207 -11.25 -11.15 -3.64
C GLU A 207 -11.71 -11.45 -5.08
N CYS A 208 -10.86 -11.11 -6.05
CA CYS A 208 -11.16 -11.28 -7.47
C CYS A 208 -11.29 -12.76 -7.86
N SER A 209 -10.46 -13.64 -7.31
CA SER A 209 -10.49 -15.07 -7.65
C SER A 209 -11.78 -15.73 -7.16
N ARG A 210 -12.31 -15.31 -6.00
CA ARG A 210 -13.58 -15.82 -5.45
C ARG A 210 -14.80 -15.23 -6.13
N SER A 211 -14.75 -13.96 -6.52
CA SER A 211 -15.84 -13.30 -7.23
C SER A 211 -16.04 -13.83 -8.65
N GLY A 212 -15.03 -14.49 -9.24
CA GLY A 212 -15.13 -15.14 -10.55
C GLY A 212 -15.49 -16.64 -10.50
N ALA A 213 -15.53 -17.27 -9.33
CA ALA A 213 -15.83 -18.69 -9.15
C ALA A 213 -17.31 -18.98 -8.81
N GLY A 214 -18.12 -17.93 -8.60
CA GLY A 214 -19.54 -18.03 -8.26
C GLY A 214 -20.48 -17.40 -9.31
N ALA A 215 -20.02 -17.26 -10.56
CA ALA A 215 -20.79 -16.81 -11.71
C ALA A 215 -20.70 -17.87 -12.81
#